data_AF-A0A357TGV7-F1
#
_entry.id   AF-A0A357TGV7-F1
#
_cell.length_a   1.000
_cell.length_b   1.000
_cell.length_c   1.000
_cell.angle_alpha   90.00
_cell.angle_beta   90.00
_cell.angle_gamma   90.00
#
_symmetry.space_group_name_H-M   'P 1'
#
loop_
_entity.id
_entity.type
_entity.pdbx_description
1 polymer ?
#
loop_
_entity_poly.entity_id
_entity_poly.type
_entity_poly.pdbx_seq_one_letter_code
_entity_poly.pdbx_strand_id
1 'polypeptide(L)'
;LFIEQGPMVQVIDSRQRKQVLQDNDTNIRYDGPMIVLVGKLSASASEIVAAALQDYGRAVVVGSKSTHGKGTVQTVMPLTNWVRIKDPGKLKLTISKFYRVAGGTTQKQGVAPDIILPTPYDYMEIGEATLPNSLAADHTDPLNYRKLNRVNDYVKRLTTRSDARIKDDQDFAYILEDIKTLKERLLDKSLSLNETTRLKEKDDEKEKRETRKKERKDRGKPEETVYDLTIKMIQKNLKLGEEVEDEEKPIRLEEEDDNEEEVEEDEEDAPKLDPHLRETMFILHDYIKLLDPKKQIAAKDSGDSNPVQ
;
A
#
# COMPACT_ATOMS: atom_id res chain seq x y z
N LEU A 1 -10.99 1.60 16.86
CA LEU A 1 -10.97 2.71 15.85
C LEU A 1 -12.04 2.55 14.77
N PHE A 2 -11.96 1.49 13.95
CA PHE A 2 -12.82 1.30 12.78
C PHE A 2 -13.83 0.17 12.96
N ILE A 3 -13.62 -0.70 13.93
CA ILE A 3 -14.54 -1.75 14.34
C ILE A 3 -14.93 -1.52 15.80
N GLU A 4 -16.04 -2.10 16.25
CA GLU A 4 -16.47 -2.02 17.66
C GLU A 4 -15.54 -2.84 18.55
N GLN A 5 -15.65 -4.17 18.54
CA GLN A 5 -14.81 -5.05 19.34
C GLN A 5 -14.67 -6.40 18.62
N GLY A 6 -13.62 -7.13 18.96
CA GLY A 6 -13.43 -8.48 18.44
C GLY A 6 -11.96 -8.84 18.18
N PRO A 7 -11.71 -10.10 17.79
CA PRO A 7 -10.36 -10.55 17.49
C PRO A 7 -9.77 -9.79 16.30
N MET A 8 -8.47 -9.49 16.35
CA MET A 8 -7.73 -8.84 15.28
C MET A 8 -6.75 -9.81 14.62
N VAL A 9 -6.10 -10.66 15.42
CA VAL A 9 -5.06 -11.57 14.94
C VAL A 9 -4.89 -12.75 15.89
N GLN A 10 -4.54 -13.90 15.34
CA GLN A 10 -4.18 -15.10 16.08
C GLN A 10 -2.66 -15.26 16.04
N VAL A 11 -2.02 -15.47 17.18
CA VAL A 11 -0.58 -15.71 17.29
C VAL A 11 -0.37 -17.11 17.83
N ILE A 12 0.36 -17.95 17.10
CA ILE A 12 0.65 -19.33 17.50
C ILE A 12 2.16 -19.49 17.61
N ASP A 13 2.63 -19.90 18.78
CA ASP A 13 4.05 -20.11 19.05
C ASP A 13 4.52 -21.51 18.62
N SER A 14 5.84 -21.74 18.72
CA SER A 14 6.45 -23.03 18.39
C SER A 14 5.97 -24.22 19.24
N ARG A 15 5.32 -23.97 20.39
CA ARG A 15 4.72 -24.99 21.27
C ARG A 15 3.22 -25.18 21.00
N GLN A 16 2.71 -24.67 19.89
CA GLN A 16 1.28 -24.71 19.52
C GLN A 16 0.37 -23.97 20.50
N ARG A 17 0.91 -23.04 21.30
CA ARG A 17 0.08 -22.21 22.17
C ARG A 17 -0.50 -21.07 21.34
N LYS A 18 -1.84 -21.02 21.31
CA LYS A 18 -2.62 -20.03 20.59
C LYS A 18 -2.98 -18.86 21.51
N GLN A 19 -2.61 -17.66 21.10
CA GLN A 19 -3.03 -16.40 21.70
C GLN A 19 -3.86 -15.63 20.69
N VAL A 20 -5.01 -15.10 21.12
CA VAL A 20 -5.84 -14.22 20.29
C VAL A 20 -5.67 -12.81 20.82
N LEU A 21 -5.25 -11.89 19.96
CA LEU A 21 -5.22 -10.46 20.27
C LEU A 21 -6.49 -9.83 19.71
N GLN A 22 -7.18 -9.06 20.56
CA GLN A 22 -8.51 -8.53 20.28
C GLN A 22 -8.62 -7.07 20.72
N ASP A 23 -9.49 -6.31 20.04
CA ASP A 23 -9.92 -4.99 20.49
C ASP A 23 -11.08 -5.15 21.48
N ASN A 24 -10.94 -4.54 22.65
CA ASN A 24 -11.94 -4.55 23.72
C ASN A 24 -12.66 -3.19 23.87
N ASP A 25 -12.22 -2.15 23.17
CA ASP A 25 -12.85 -0.83 23.22
C ASP A 25 -13.97 -0.75 22.19
N THR A 26 -15.22 -0.76 22.64
CA THR A 26 -16.41 -0.72 21.77
C THR A 26 -16.56 0.59 20.98
N ASN A 27 -15.77 1.62 21.26
CA ASN A 27 -15.92 2.93 20.62
C ASN A 27 -15.36 2.95 19.19
N ILE A 28 -16.25 3.16 18.22
CA ILE A 28 -15.87 3.49 16.85
C ILE A 28 -15.58 4.99 16.76
N ARG A 29 -14.38 5.34 16.28
CA ARG A 29 -13.98 6.74 16.02
C ARG A 29 -14.31 7.19 14.60
N TYR A 30 -14.34 6.25 13.65
CA TYR A 30 -14.70 6.53 12.27
C TYR A 30 -15.57 5.40 11.71
N ASP A 31 -16.83 5.71 11.39
CA ASP A 31 -17.79 4.75 10.83
C ASP A 31 -18.02 4.91 9.31
N GLY A 32 -17.41 5.93 8.69
CA GLY A 32 -17.57 6.18 7.26
C GLY A 32 -16.95 5.10 6.35
N PRO A 33 -17.25 5.16 5.03
CA PRO A 33 -16.59 4.32 4.04
C PRO A 33 -15.09 4.57 4.02
N MET A 34 -14.31 3.50 3.88
CA MET A 34 -12.86 3.60 3.88
C MET A 34 -12.24 2.59 2.91
N ILE A 35 -11.06 2.96 2.42
CA ILE A 35 -10.18 2.12 1.63
C ILE A 35 -8.86 1.97 2.38
N VAL A 36 -8.25 0.79 2.28
CA VAL A 36 -6.87 0.54 2.69
C VAL A 36 -6.04 0.33 1.43
N LEU A 37 -5.16 1.28 1.11
CA LEU A 37 -4.19 1.15 0.03
C LEU A 37 -2.98 0.36 0.53
N VAL A 38 -2.63 -0.73 -0.17
CA VAL A 38 -1.48 -1.58 0.15
C VAL A 38 -0.58 -1.76 -1.07
N GLY A 39 0.69 -2.07 -0.82
CA GLY A 39 1.66 -2.35 -1.87
C GLY A 39 2.48 -3.59 -1.56
N LYS A 40 3.35 -3.99 -2.50
CA LYS A 40 4.19 -5.19 -2.37
C LYS A 40 5.13 -5.13 -1.17
N LEU A 41 5.48 -3.92 -0.73
CA LEU A 41 6.34 -3.64 0.42
C LEU A 41 5.58 -3.52 1.75
N SER A 42 4.24 -3.51 1.73
CA SER A 42 3.45 -3.54 2.97
C SER A 42 3.68 -4.88 3.68
N ALA A 43 4.18 -4.85 4.92
CA ALA A 43 4.63 -6.05 5.62
C ALA A 43 4.22 -6.07 7.09
N SER A 44 4.06 -7.28 7.65
CA SER A 44 3.88 -7.50 9.09
C SER A 44 2.63 -6.78 9.65
N ALA A 45 2.78 -5.75 10.48
CA ALA A 45 1.66 -5.06 11.11
C ALA A 45 0.66 -4.48 10.10
N SER A 46 1.14 -3.94 8.97
CA SER A 46 0.28 -3.42 7.91
C SER A 46 -0.60 -4.52 7.30
N GLU A 47 -0.06 -5.73 7.17
CA GLU A 47 -0.79 -6.89 6.65
C GLU A 47 -1.84 -7.38 7.65
N ILE A 48 -1.55 -7.35 8.95
CA ILE A 48 -2.52 -7.68 10.00
C ILE A 48 -3.71 -6.71 9.94
N VAL A 49 -3.44 -5.41 9.85
CA VAL A 49 -4.49 -4.39 9.79
C VAL A 49 -5.33 -4.53 8.52
N ALA A 50 -4.69 -4.64 7.35
CA ALA A 50 -5.39 -4.80 6.07
C ALA A 50 -6.23 -6.09 6.05
N ALA A 51 -5.67 -7.22 6.49
CA ALA A 51 -6.38 -8.50 6.53
C ALA A 51 -7.55 -8.48 7.50
N ALA A 52 -7.40 -7.89 8.68
CA ALA A 52 -8.49 -7.78 9.65
C ALA A 52 -9.63 -6.91 9.08
N LEU A 53 -9.33 -5.72 8.54
CA LEU A 53 -10.35 -4.85 7.97
C LEU A 53 -11.06 -5.50 6.76
N GLN A 54 -10.34 -6.30 5.97
CA GLN A 54 -10.90 -7.10 4.88
C GLN A 54 -11.80 -8.24 5.40
N ASP A 55 -11.33 -9.03 6.37
CA ASP A 55 -12.07 -10.17 6.93
C ASP A 55 -13.41 -9.75 7.56
N TYR A 56 -13.39 -8.61 8.26
CA TYR A 56 -14.61 -8.01 8.82
C TYR A 56 -15.53 -7.42 7.75
N GLY A 57 -15.07 -7.27 6.51
CA GLY A 57 -15.78 -6.53 5.46
C GLY A 57 -15.98 -5.06 5.84
N ARG A 58 -15.01 -4.46 6.54
CA ARG A 58 -15.04 -3.08 7.05
C ARG A 58 -14.50 -2.07 6.03
N ALA A 59 -13.46 -2.44 5.29
CA ALA A 59 -12.77 -1.60 4.33
C ALA A 59 -12.54 -2.33 3.02
N VAL A 60 -12.57 -1.60 1.90
CA VAL A 60 -12.09 -2.14 0.62
C VAL A 60 -10.57 -2.09 0.64
N VAL A 61 -9.91 -3.21 0.36
CA VAL A 61 -8.45 -3.24 0.20
C VAL A 61 -8.12 -3.05 -1.28
N VAL A 62 -7.28 -2.08 -1.59
CA VAL A 62 -6.85 -1.72 -2.96
C VAL A 62 -5.33 -1.76 -3.01
N GLY A 63 -4.73 -2.23 -4.10
CA GLY A 63 -3.26 -2.23 -4.17
C GLY A 63 -2.64 -3.18 -5.19
N SER A 64 -1.37 -3.50 -4.97
CA SER A 64 -0.63 -4.52 -5.73
C SER A 64 -1.25 -5.92 -5.59
N LYS A 65 -0.93 -6.88 -6.47
CA LYS A 65 -1.53 -8.24 -6.43
C LYS A 65 -1.47 -8.92 -5.06
N SER A 66 -0.39 -8.68 -4.32
CA SER A 66 -0.25 -9.09 -2.94
C SER A 66 0.62 -8.11 -2.16
N THR A 67 0.50 -8.13 -0.84
CA THR A 67 1.49 -7.54 0.07
C THR A 67 2.74 -8.44 0.20
N HIS A 68 3.66 -8.09 1.11
CA HIS A 68 4.97 -8.72 1.25
C HIS A 68 4.92 -10.20 1.64
N GLY A 69 3.96 -10.58 2.48
CA GLY A 69 3.76 -11.94 2.97
C GLY A 69 4.51 -12.30 4.24
N LYS A 70 4.86 -11.32 5.08
CA LYS A 70 5.58 -11.57 6.33
C LYS A 70 4.60 -12.00 7.41
N GLY A 71 4.48 -13.31 7.64
CA GLY A 71 3.55 -13.92 8.61
C GLY A 71 4.17 -14.32 9.94
N THR A 72 5.37 -13.84 10.26
CA THR A 72 6.15 -14.26 11.45
C THR A 72 6.44 -13.13 12.42
N VAL A 73 6.51 -13.49 13.70
CA VAL A 73 6.91 -12.59 14.79
C VAL A 73 8.33 -12.93 15.22
N GLN A 74 9.18 -11.91 15.26
CA GLN A 74 10.57 -12.03 15.67
C GLN A 74 10.78 -11.28 16.98
N THR A 75 11.59 -11.85 17.88
CA THR A 75 12.01 -11.21 19.12
C THR A 75 13.53 -11.00 19.12
N VAL A 76 13.99 -9.99 19.84
CA VAL A 76 15.41 -9.68 20.02
C VAL A 76 15.80 -10.02 21.45
N MET A 77 16.70 -10.99 21.60
CA MET A 77 17.14 -11.53 22.88
C MET A 77 18.59 -11.08 23.17
N PRO A 78 18.85 -10.26 24.21
CA PRO A 78 20.20 -9.85 24.57
C PRO A 78 21.05 -11.03 25.05
N LEU A 79 22.28 -11.17 24.55
CA LEU A 79 23.15 -12.31 24.92
C LEU A 79 23.89 -12.13 26.26
N THR A 80 23.75 -10.96 26.88
CA THR A 80 24.42 -10.57 28.13
C THR A 80 24.18 -11.53 29.30
N ASN A 81 23.03 -12.19 29.31
CA ASN A 81 22.67 -13.14 30.39
C ASN A 81 23.21 -14.56 30.14
N TRP A 82 23.67 -14.88 28.93
CA TRP A 82 24.16 -16.23 28.57
C TRP A 82 25.67 -16.29 28.34
N VAL A 83 26.29 -15.17 27.92
CA VAL A 83 27.72 -15.12 27.59
C VAL A 83 28.42 -14.07 28.44
N ARG A 84 29.48 -14.46 29.15
CA ARG A 84 30.30 -13.55 29.97
C ARG A 84 31.41 -12.89 29.15
N ILE A 85 31.03 -12.16 28.11
CA ILE A 85 31.93 -11.26 27.36
C ILE A 85 31.37 -9.84 27.40
N LYS A 86 32.25 -8.85 27.25
CA LYS A 86 31.84 -7.45 27.15
C LYS A 86 31.12 -7.24 25.81
N ASP A 87 29.87 -6.80 25.88
CA ASP A 87 28.97 -6.56 24.74
C ASP A 87 28.81 -7.77 23.79
N PRO A 88 28.11 -8.83 24.23
CA PRO A 88 27.94 -10.05 23.43
C PRO A 88 26.96 -9.90 22.26
N GLY A 89 26.38 -8.71 22.04
CA GLY A 89 25.36 -8.49 21.02
C GLY A 89 23.98 -9.10 21.38
N LYS A 90 23.16 -9.29 20.35
CA LYS A 90 21.75 -9.71 20.48
C LYS A 90 21.40 -10.75 19.41
N LEU A 91 20.54 -11.70 19.75
CA LEU A 91 19.99 -12.68 18.83
C LEU A 91 18.60 -12.26 18.39
N LYS A 92 18.33 -12.22 17.07
CA LYS A 92 16.99 -12.00 16.53
C LYS A 92 16.42 -13.33 16.03
N LEU A 93 15.34 -13.80 16.66
CA LEU A 93 14.78 -15.13 16.41
C LEU A 93 13.28 -15.07 16.15
N THR A 94 12.82 -15.84 15.15
CA THR A 94 11.40 -16.07 14.92
C THR A 94 10.83 -16.99 15.99
N ILE A 95 9.79 -16.54 16.70
CA ILE A 95 9.20 -17.27 17.84
C ILE A 95 7.76 -17.72 17.60
N SER A 96 7.04 -17.04 16.71
CA SER A 96 5.62 -17.29 16.46
C SER A 96 5.24 -16.99 15.01
N LYS A 97 4.13 -17.55 14.58
CA LYS A 97 3.40 -17.17 13.37
C LYS A 97 2.14 -16.41 13.74
N PHE A 98 1.69 -15.52 12.87
CA PHE A 98 0.37 -14.90 13.00
C PHE A 98 -0.57 -15.30 11.88
N TYR A 99 -1.86 -15.35 12.20
CA TYR A 99 -2.94 -15.78 11.31
C TYR A 99 -4.10 -14.79 11.37
N ARG A 100 -4.79 -14.69 10.24
CA ARG A 100 -6.01 -13.91 10.04
C ARG A 100 -7.13 -14.41 10.94
N VAL A 101 -8.13 -13.57 11.20
CA VAL A 101 -9.32 -13.98 11.98
C VAL A 101 -10.14 -15.03 11.24
N ALA A 102 -10.11 -15.01 9.91
CA ALA A 102 -10.69 -16.04 9.05
C ALA A 102 -9.87 -17.34 8.99
N GLY A 103 -8.75 -17.47 9.72
CA GLY A 103 -7.91 -18.68 9.76
C GLY A 103 -6.81 -18.76 8.68
N GLY A 104 -6.84 -17.85 7.69
CA GLY A 104 -5.79 -17.71 6.68
C GLY A 104 -4.44 -17.26 7.26
N THR A 105 -3.35 -17.50 6.54
CA THR A 105 -2.03 -16.91 6.86
C THR A 105 -1.67 -15.82 5.86
N THR A 106 -0.88 -14.84 6.28
CA THR A 106 -0.19 -13.94 5.36
C THR A 106 1.17 -14.50 4.95
N GLN A 107 1.69 -15.53 5.62
CA GLN A 107 3.02 -16.08 5.34
C GLN A 107 3.14 -16.49 3.86
N LYS A 108 4.14 -15.95 3.15
CA LYS A 108 4.39 -16.09 1.70
C LYS A 108 3.34 -15.51 0.76
N GLN A 109 2.07 -15.49 1.16
CA GLN A 109 0.95 -15.10 0.29
C GLN A 109 0.60 -13.61 0.39
N GLY A 110 0.84 -13.00 1.55
CA GLY A 110 0.39 -11.65 1.88
C GLY A 110 -1.12 -11.55 2.00
N VAL A 111 -1.61 -10.32 1.89
CA VAL A 111 -3.02 -9.95 1.75
C VAL A 111 -3.24 -9.67 0.27
N ALA A 112 -4.18 -10.41 -0.33
CA ALA A 112 -4.67 -10.13 -1.67
C ALA A 112 -5.73 -9.02 -1.59
N PRO A 113 -5.55 -7.88 -2.27
CA PRO A 113 -6.56 -6.82 -2.28
C PRO A 113 -7.87 -7.23 -2.96
N ASP A 114 -8.94 -6.51 -2.63
CA ASP A 114 -10.25 -6.65 -3.29
C ASP A 114 -10.21 -6.07 -4.72
N ILE A 115 -9.43 -5.00 -4.93
CA ILE A 115 -9.20 -4.37 -6.24
C ILE A 115 -7.70 -4.25 -6.47
N ILE A 116 -7.23 -4.80 -7.58
CA ILE A 116 -5.81 -4.84 -7.91
C ILE A 116 -5.49 -3.70 -8.87
N LEU A 117 -4.51 -2.88 -8.51
CA LEU A 117 -3.93 -1.86 -9.37
C LEU A 117 -2.59 -2.38 -9.92
N PRO A 118 -2.34 -2.29 -11.24
CA PRO A 118 -1.13 -2.84 -11.84
C PRO A 118 0.11 -2.10 -11.33
N THR A 119 1.18 -2.84 -11.03
CA THR A 119 2.46 -2.25 -10.60
C THR A 119 3.65 -3.14 -11.04
N PRO A 120 4.83 -2.57 -11.35
CA PRO A 120 6.02 -3.35 -11.67
C PRO A 120 6.50 -4.23 -10.50
N TYR A 121 6.29 -3.76 -9.25
CA TYR A 121 6.72 -4.48 -8.04
C TYR A 121 6.12 -5.89 -7.91
N ASP A 122 4.98 -6.16 -8.54
CA ASP A 122 4.35 -7.49 -8.52
C ASP A 122 5.16 -8.57 -9.24
N TYR A 123 6.07 -8.19 -10.13
CA TYR A 123 6.88 -9.09 -10.94
C TYR A 123 8.34 -9.13 -10.51
N MET A 124 8.75 -8.24 -9.61
CA MET A 124 10.08 -8.26 -9.02
C MET A 124 10.20 -9.43 -8.03
N GLU A 125 11.41 -9.93 -7.81
CA GLU A 125 11.70 -11.01 -6.87
C GLU A 125 11.68 -10.51 -5.40
N ILE A 126 10.64 -9.76 -5.03
CA ILE A 126 10.46 -9.11 -3.72
C ILE A 126 9.32 -9.80 -2.95
N GLY A 127 9.56 -10.11 -1.68
CA GLY A 127 8.56 -10.64 -0.75
C GLY A 127 9.09 -11.81 0.07
N GLU A 128 8.33 -12.21 1.09
CA GLU A 128 8.69 -13.33 1.96
C GLU A 128 8.85 -14.64 1.18
N ALA A 129 8.05 -14.82 0.12
CA ALA A 129 8.08 -16.02 -0.71
C ALA A 129 9.39 -16.21 -1.49
N THR A 130 10.12 -15.13 -1.80
CA THR A 130 11.40 -15.20 -2.53
C THR A 130 12.59 -15.35 -1.60
N LEU A 131 12.41 -15.14 -0.30
CA LEU A 131 13.49 -15.27 0.68
C LEU A 131 13.89 -16.75 0.89
N PRO A 132 15.20 -17.03 1.04
CA PRO A 132 15.68 -18.37 1.34
C PRO A 132 15.20 -18.81 2.73
N ASN A 133 14.84 -20.09 2.88
CA ASN A 133 14.39 -20.69 4.14
C ASN A 133 13.15 -20.02 4.76
N SER A 134 12.35 -19.29 3.97
CA SER A 134 11.08 -18.75 4.41
C SER A 134 10.11 -19.87 4.83
N LEU A 135 9.47 -19.70 5.99
CA LEU A 135 8.57 -20.71 6.53
C LEU A 135 7.42 -20.99 5.57
N ALA A 136 6.96 -22.25 5.53
CA ALA A 136 5.82 -22.65 4.73
C ALA A 136 4.53 -21.93 5.20
N ALA A 137 3.66 -21.63 4.24
CA ALA A 137 2.31 -21.16 4.51
C ALA A 137 1.46 -22.32 5.05
N ASP A 138 0.66 -22.03 6.07
CA ASP A 138 -0.27 -22.95 6.74
C ASP A 138 -1.53 -22.20 7.17
N HIS A 139 -2.47 -22.90 7.79
CA HIS A 139 -3.76 -22.34 8.20
C HIS A 139 -4.08 -22.75 9.64
N THR A 140 -5.00 -22.01 10.25
CA THR A 140 -5.57 -22.33 11.56
C THR A 140 -7.08 -22.22 11.51
N ASP A 141 -7.74 -22.71 12.55
CA ASP A 141 -9.19 -22.62 12.64
C ASP A 141 -9.65 -21.14 12.66
N PRO A 142 -10.70 -20.80 11.91
CA PRO A 142 -11.28 -19.47 11.95
C PRO A 142 -11.81 -19.15 13.34
N LEU A 143 -11.73 -17.89 13.73
CA LEU A 143 -12.39 -17.41 14.94
C LEU A 143 -13.84 -17.05 14.66
N ASN A 144 -14.65 -17.03 15.71
CA ASN A 144 -15.98 -16.43 15.65
C ASN A 144 -15.85 -14.91 15.77
N TYR A 145 -16.35 -14.18 14.78
CA TYR A 145 -16.42 -12.72 14.77
C TYR A 145 -17.62 -12.25 13.95
N ARG A 146 -18.12 -11.05 14.25
CA ARG A 146 -19.27 -10.46 13.54
C ARG A 146 -18.77 -9.72 12.29
N LYS A 147 -19.06 -10.26 11.12
CA LYS A 147 -18.81 -9.58 9.84
C LYS A 147 -19.73 -8.38 9.67
N LEU A 148 -19.19 -7.27 9.21
CA LEU A 148 -19.93 -6.05 8.87
C LEU A 148 -20.48 -6.07 7.45
N ASN A 149 -19.86 -6.85 6.55
CA ASN A 149 -20.29 -7.07 5.16
C ASN A 149 -20.61 -5.78 4.39
N ARG A 150 -19.85 -4.70 4.60
CA ARG A 150 -20.10 -3.41 3.93
C ARG A 150 -19.53 -3.34 2.51
N VAL A 151 -18.66 -4.28 2.15
CA VAL A 151 -17.79 -4.19 0.97
C VAL A 151 -18.22 -5.11 -0.18
N ASN A 152 -18.49 -6.39 0.11
CA ASN A 152 -18.57 -7.47 -0.89
C ASN A 152 -19.53 -7.19 -2.05
N ASP A 153 -20.67 -6.56 -1.78
CA ASP A 153 -21.69 -6.27 -2.80
C ASP A 153 -21.25 -5.21 -3.82
N TYR A 154 -20.25 -4.40 -3.48
CA TYR A 154 -19.79 -3.27 -4.30
C TYR A 154 -18.51 -3.57 -5.07
N VAL A 155 -17.68 -4.52 -4.62
CA VAL A 155 -16.35 -4.81 -5.19
C VAL A 155 -16.42 -4.96 -6.70
N LYS A 156 -17.31 -5.82 -7.22
CA LYS A 156 -17.42 -6.05 -8.67
C LYS A 156 -17.68 -4.76 -9.46
N ARG A 157 -18.57 -3.89 -8.96
CA ARG A 157 -18.90 -2.62 -9.63
C ARG A 157 -17.73 -1.64 -9.55
N LEU A 158 -17.05 -1.58 -8.42
CA LEU A 158 -15.88 -0.74 -8.21
C LEU A 158 -14.72 -1.18 -9.13
N THR A 159 -14.44 -2.48 -9.21
CA THR A 159 -13.43 -3.04 -10.12
C THR A 159 -13.71 -2.66 -11.57
N THR A 160 -14.94 -2.87 -12.06
CA THR A 160 -15.29 -2.52 -13.45
C THR A 160 -15.09 -1.04 -13.76
N ARG A 161 -15.41 -0.14 -12.81
CA ARG A 161 -15.22 1.32 -13.00
C ARG A 161 -13.74 1.71 -12.94
N SER A 162 -12.97 1.04 -12.08
CA SER A 162 -11.53 1.22 -11.98
C SER A 162 -10.81 0.76 -13.25
N ASP A 163 -11.10 -0.44 -13.73
CA ASP A 163 -10.53 -1.00 -14.96
C ASP A 163 -10.77 -0.09 -16.18
N ALA A 164 -11.97 0.51 -16.26
CA ALA A 164 -12.30 1.46 -17.33
C ALA A 164 -11.43 2.72 -17.26
N ARG A 165 -11.22 3.30 -16.08
CA ARG A 165 -10.35 4.48 -15.91
C ARG A 165 -8.90 4.16 -16.18
N ILE A 166 -8.39 3.05 -15.65
CA ILE A 166 -7.01 2.59 -15.85
C ILE A 166 -6.70 2.42 -17.34
N LYS A 167 -7.67 1.96 -18.14
CA LYS A 167 -7.49 1.79 -19.59
C LYS A 167 -7.30 3.11 -20.34
N ASP A 168 -7.97 4.17 -19.89
CA ASP A 168 -7.95 5.49 -20.54
C ASP A 168 -6.89 6.43 -19.93
N ASP A 169 -6.21 5.99 -18.86
CA ASP A 169 -5.22 6.77 -18.12
C ASP A 169 -3.79 6.56 -18.65
N GLN A 170 -3.14 7.66 -19.03
CA GLN A 170 -1.82 7.63 -19.64
C GLN A 170 -0.69 7.28 -18.65
N ASP A 171 -0.82 7.56 -17.35
CA ASP A 171 0.17 7.14 -16.37
C ASP A 171 0.12 5.63 -16.15
N PHE A 172 -1.08 5.05 -16.13
CA PHE A 172 -1.25 3.60 -16.13
C PHE A 172 -0.77 2.95 -17.41
N ALA A 173 -0.90 3.61 -18.57
CA ALA A 173 -0.31 3.15 -19.82
C ALA A 173 1.22 3.03 -19.71
N TYR A 174 1.91 4.02 -19.11
CA TYR A 174 3.35 3.94 -18.85
C TYR A 174 3.71 2.81 -17.87
N ILE A 175 2.93 2.63 -16.80
CA ILE A 175 3.13 1.54 -15.83
C ILE A 175 3.01 0.17 -16.52
N LEU A 176 2.02 -0.01 -17.40
CA LEU A 176 1.81 -1.26 -18.13
C LEU A 176 2.95 -1.52 -19.13
N GLU A 177 3.49 -0.47 -19.76
CA GLU A 177 4.68 -0.56 -20.60
C GLU A 177 5.90 -1.02 -19.78
N ASP A 178 6.12 -0.41 -18.60
CA ASP A 178 7.25 -0.74 -17.74
C ASP A 178 7.15 -2.17 -17.17
N ILE A 179 5.92 -2.63 -16.86
CA ILE A 179 5.65 -4.04 -16.52
C ILE A 179 6.04 -4.97 -17.66
N LYS A 180 5.75 -4.59 -18.91
CA LYS A 180 6.10 -5.41 -20.09
C LYS A 180 7.62 -5.50 -20.24
N THR A 181 8.32 -4.37 -20.20
CA THR A 181 9.80 -4.33 -20.28
C THR A 181 10.45 -5.12 -19.15
N LEU A 182 9.93 -4.99 -17.91
CA LEU A 182 10.43 -5.76 -16.78
C LEU A 182 10.28 -7.27 -16.99
N LYS A 183 9.13 -7.72 -17.49
CA LYS A 183 8.93 -9.15 -17.79
C LYS A 183 9.90 -9.67 -18.84
N GLU A 184 10.17 -8.89 -19.88
CA GLU A 184 11.15 -9.23 -20.91
C GLU A 184 12.56 -9.35 -20.31
N ARG A 185 12.97 -8.41 -19.45
CA ARG A 185 14.26 -8.45 -18.71
C ARG A 185 14.37 -9.61 -17.72
N LEU A 186 13.26 -10.07 -17.16
CA LEU A 186 13.27 -11.23 -16.27
C LEU A 186 13.44 -12.55 -17.03
N LEU A 187 13.04 -12.60 -18.31
CA LEU A 187 13.24 -13.74 -19.20
C LEU A 187 14.68 -13.79 -19.73
N ASP A 188 15.26 -12.63 -20.06
CA ASP A 188 16.64 -12.50 -20.51
C ASP A 188 17.45 -11.65 -19.54
N LYS A 189 18.19 -12.33 -18.65
CA LYS A 189 19.09 -11.71 -17.67
C LYS A 189 20.50 -11.45 -18.25
N SER A 190 20.69 -11.57 -19.56
CA SER A 190 21.96 -11.24 -20.21
C SER A 190 22.17 -9.72 -20.29
N LEU A 191 23.42 -9.29 -20.28
CA LEU A 191 23.79 -7.89 -20.39
C LEU A 191 24.89 -7.76 -21.45
N SER A 192 24.75 -6.78 -22.34
CA SER A 192 25.79 -6.46 -23.30
C SER A 192 27.02 -5.90 -22.58
N LEU A 193 28.21 -6.42 -22.90
CA LEU A 193 29.48 -5.85 -22.44
C LEU A 193 30.08 -4.86 -23.45
N ASN A 194 29.38 -4.61 -24.56
CA ASN A 194 29.82 -3.66 -25.57
C ASN A 194 29.45 -2.23 -25.15
N GLU A 195 30.46 -1.38 -24.99
CA GLU A 195 30.32 -0.01 -24.51
C GLU A 195 29.36 0.83 -25.37
N THR A 196 29.47 0.79 -26.69
CA THR A 196 28.61 1.60 -27.58
C THR A 196 27.14 1.18 -27.50
N THR A 197 26.88 -0.12 -27.31
CA THR A 197 25.52 -0.63 -27.06
C THR A 197 24.99 -0.14 -25.71
N ARG A 198 25.82 -0.16 -24.67
CA ARG A 198 25.43 0.26 -23.30
C ARG A 198 25.17 1.76 -23.20
N LEU A 199 25.98 2.58 -23.86
CA LEU A 199 25.74 4.03 -23.95
C LEU A 199 24.41 4.32 -24.65
N LYS A 200 24.13 3.64 -25.76
CA LYS A 200 22.85 3.78 -26.46
C LYS A 200 21.65 3.37 -25.59
N GLU A 201 21.73 2.24 -24.90
CA GLU A 201 20.67 1.81 -23.96
C GLU A 201 20.41 2.86 -22.87
N LYS A 202 21.49 3.46 -22.33
CA LYS A 202 21.38 4.53 -21.34
C LYS A 202 20.71 5.78 -21.91
N ASP A 203 21.11 6.20 -23.11
CA ASP A 203 20.56 7.37 -23.78
C ASP A 203 19.08 7.17 -24.14
N ASP A 204 18.71 5.98 -24.65
CA ASP A 204 17.33 5.61 -24.97
C ASP A 204 16.44 5.62 -23.69
N GLU A 205 16.95 5.11 -22.56
CA GLU A 205 16.23 5.17 -21.27
C GLU A 205 16.10 6.61 -20.73
N LYS A 206 17.13 7.43 -20.89
CA LYS A 206 17.11 8.85 -20.50
C LYS A 206 16.10 9.63 -21.34
N GLU A 207 16.13 9.47 -22.65
CA GLU A 207 15.17 10.12 -23.56
C GLU A 207 13.72 9.71 -23.23
N LYS A 208 13.49 8.42 -22.97
CA LYS A 208 12.18 7.93 -22.53
C LYS A 208 11.72 8.56 -21.20
N ARG A 209 12.62 8.77 -20.25
CA ARG A 209 12.30 9.42 -18.97
C ARG A 209 11.96 10.89 -19.16
N GLU A 210 12.78 11.61 -19.92
CA GLU A 210 12.60 13.05 -20.17
C GLU A 210 11.34 13.35 -20.99
N THR A 211 11.03 12.53 -21.98
CA THR A 211 9.78 12.65 -22.75
C THR A 211 8.55 12.50 -21.85
N ARG A 212 8.55 11.52 -20.94
CA ARG A 212 7.48 11.33 -19.94
C ARG A 212 7.44 12.48 -18.91
N LYS A 213 8.59 12.98 -18.46
CA LYS A 213 8.68 14.12 -17.51
C LYS A 213 8.09 15.39 -18.11
N LYS A 214 8.47 15.69 -19.37
CA LYS A 214 7.95 16.85 -20.12
C LYS A 214 6.44 16.74 -20.35
N GLU A 215 5.98 15.58 -20.78
CA GLU A 215 4.57 15.32 -21.02
C GLU A 215 3.74 15.50 -19.74
N ARG A 216 4.21 15.00 -18.58
CA ARG A 216 3.54 15.22 -17.28
C ARG A 216 3.53 16.69 -16.86
N LYS A 217 4.60 17.43 -17.14
CA LYS A 217 4.68 18.88 -16.86
C LYS A 217 3.68 19.68 -17.69
N ASP A 218 3.45 19.25 -18.94
CA ASP A 218 2.53 19.91 -19.87
C ASP A 218 1.04 19.66 -19.53
N ARG A 219 0.71 18.59 -18.77
CA ARG A 219 -0.67 18.25 -18.36
C ARG A 219 -1.33 19.23 -17.38
N GLY A 220 -0.60 20.23 -16.87
CA GLY A 220 -1.11 21.15 -15.85
C GLY A 220 -1.14 20.52 -14.45
N LYS A 221 -1.25 21.37 -13.42
CA LYS A 221 -1.33 20.90 -12.02
C LYS A 221 -2.67 20.19 -11.78
N PRO A 222 -2.71 19.11 -10.98
CA PRO A 222 -3.97 18.49 -10.59
C PRO A 222 -4.87 19.52 -9.88
N GLU A 223 -6.18 19.44 -10.12
CA GLU A 223 -7.17 20.32 -9.47
C GLU A 223 -7.31 20.06 -7.96
N GLU A 224 -6.82 18.91 -7.49
CA GLU A 224 -6.98 18.43 -6.13
C GLU A 224 -5.93 19.07 -5.21
N THR A 225 -6.41 19.69 -4.13
CA THR A 225 -5.54 20.15 -3.05
C THR A 225 -5.34 19.02 -2.05
N VAL A 226 -4.11 18.50 -1.95
CA VAL A 226 -3.73 17.48 -0.97
C VAL A 226 -3.22 18.17 0.28
N TYR A 227 -3.74 17.76 1.43
CA TYR A 227 -3.25 18.21 2.74
C TYR A 227 -2.65 17.03 3.47
N ASP A 228 -1.43 17.19 3.98
CA ASP A 228 -0.86 16.25 4.93
C ASP A 228 -1.46 16.50 6.32
N LEU A 229 -1.74 15.42 7.05
CA LEU A 229 -2.18 15.47 8.43
C LEU A 229 -1.27 14.59 9.29
N THR A 230 -0.37 15.23 10.05
CA THR A 230 0.53 14.50 10.94
C THR A 230 0.03 14.50 12.38
N ILE A 231 0.50 13.54 13.18
CA ILE A 231 0.18 13.48 14.62
C ILE A 231 0.61 14.78 15.31
N LYS A 232 1.73 15.37 14.89
CA LYS A 232 2.20 16.66 15.41
C LYS A 232 1.21 17.78 15.11
N MET A 233 0.63 17.83 13.91
CA MET A 233 -0.40 18.82 13.56
C MET A 233 -1.61 18.73 14.50
N ILE A 234 -2.06 17.50 14.77
CA ILE A 234 -3.18 17.26 15.69
C ILE A 234 -2.83 17.69 17.12
N GLN A 235 -1.63 17.34 17.61
CA GLN A 235 -1.17 17.70 18.95
C GLN A 235 -1.00 19.21 19.13
N LYS A 236 -0.52 19.90 18.09
CA LYS A 236 -0.35 21.36 18.07
C LYS A 236 -1.65 22.11 17.70
N ASN A 237 -2.75 21.42 17.40
CA ASN A 237 -4.00 22.00 16.86
C ASN A 237 -3.76 22.93 15.66
N LEU A 238 -2.82 22.56 14.78
CA LEU A 238 -2.54 23.29 13.54
C LEU A 238 -3.70 23.13 12.55
N LYS A 239 -3.98 24.18 11.78
CA LYS A 239 -5.00 24.09 10.73
C LYS A 239 -4.51 23.21 9.58
N LEU A 240 -5.45 22.62 8.85
CA LEU A 240 -5.15 21.87 7.64
C LEU A 240 -4.42 22.79 6.64
N GLY A 241 -3.22 22.39 6.22
CA GLY A 241 -2.37 23.17 5.32
C GLY A 241 -1.37 24.12 5.98
N GLU A 242 -1.31 24.16 7.32
CA GLU A 242 -0.19 24.82 8.01
C GLU A 242 1.00 23.85 8.13
N GLU A 243 2.19 24.29 7.73
CA GLU A 243 3.40 23.49 7.87
C GLU A 243 3.78 23.34 9.34
N VAL A 244 4.23 22.14 9.71
CA VAL A 244 4.80 21.92 11.04
C VAL A 244 6.22 22.47 11.02
N GLU A 245 6.43 23.65 11.61
CA GLU A 245 7.78 24.10 11.97
C GLU A 245 8.46 22.97 12.77
N ASP A 246 9.61 22.50 12.28
CA ASP A 246 10.47 21.43 12.82
C ASP A 246 10.01 19.97 12.61
N GLU A 247 9.61 19.60 11.40
CA GLU A 247 9.79 18.20 10.97
C GLU A 247 11.22 17.98 10.47
N GLU A 248 12.08 17.45 11.34
CA GLU A 248 13.26 16.70 10.89
C GLU A 248 12.76 15.67 9.86
N LYS A 249 13.06 15.89 8.57
CA LYS A 249 12.83 14.90 7.52
C LYS A 249 13.39 13.57 8.05
N PRO A 250 12.68 12.44 7.92
CA PRO A 250 13.21 11.16 8.38
C PRO A 250 14.62 11.01 7.80
N ILE A 251 15.59 10.69 8.66
CA ILE A 251 16.98 10.45 8.27
C ILE A 251 16.94 9.34 7.20
N ARG A 252 16.94 9.74 5.92
CA ARG A 252 17.42 8.87 4.87
C ARG A 252 18.91 8.74 5.18
N LEU A 253 19.37 7.51 5.37
CA LEU A 253 20.79 7.24 5.27
C LEU A 253 21.20 7.80 3.91
N GLU A 254 22.03 8.85 3.94
CA GLU A 254 22.77 9.26 2.75
C GLU A 254 23.56 8.01 2.35
N GLU A 255 23.12 7.35 1.29
CA GLU A 255 24.00 6.40 0.61
C GLU A 255 25.16 7.26 0.12
N GLU A 256 26.38 6.96 0.58
CA GLU A 256 27.60 7.62 0.10
C GLU A 256 27.66 7.42 -1.41
N ASP A 257 27.24 8.45 -2.14
CA ASP A 257 27.11 8.46 -3.58
C ASP A 257 28.50 8.71 -4.19
N ASP A 258 29.29 7.64 -4.29
CA ASP A 258 30.61 7.64 -4.94
C ASP A 258 30.51 7.69 -6.48
N ASN A 259 29.40 8.15 -7.05
CA ASN A 259 29.29 8.52 -8.46
C ASN A 259 28.42 9.76 -8.63
N GLU A 260 29.05 10.89 -8.95
CA GLU A 260 28.42 12.11 -9.50
C GLU A 260 27.71 11.80 -10.85
N GLU A 261 26.59 11.07 -10.83
CA GLU A 261 25.53 11.35 -11.79
C GLU A 261 24.64 12.40 -11.11
N GLU A 262 24.57 13.60 -11.68
CA GLU A 262 23.64 14.66 -11.28
C GLU A 262 22.25 14.06 -11.03
N VAL A 263 21.93 13.80 -9.76
CA VAL A 263 20.54 13.61 -9.33
C VAL A 263 19.94 14.99 -9.52
N GLU A 264 19.32 15.20 -10.68
CA GLU A 264 18.66 16.46 -11.03
C GLU A 264 17.83 16.93 -9.83
N GLU A 265 18.24 18.03 -9.20
CA GLU A 265 17.56 18.71 -8.09
C GLU A 265 16.09 19.09 -8.42
N ASP A 266 15.67 18.90 -9.67
CA ASP A 266 14.32 19.09 -10.20
C ASP A 266 13.27 18.07 -9.68
N GLU A 267 13.64 17.04 -8.92
CA GLU A 267 12.67 16.09 -8.34
C GLU A 267 11.87 16.66 -7.14
N GLU A 268 12.33 17.73 -6.48
CA GLU A 268 11.63 18.28 -5.31
C GLU A 268 10.38 19.11 -5.67
N ASP A 269 10.32 19.71 -6.87
CA ASP A 269 9.28 20.66 -7.27
C ASP A 269 8.23 20.12 -8.27
N ALA A 270 8.38 18.89 -8.76
CA ALA A 270 7.37 18.26 -9.58
C ALA A 270 6.20 17.79 -8.70
N PRO A 271 4.92 18.07 -9.03
CA PRO A 271 3.80 17.49 -8.31
C PRO A 271 3.96 15.97 -8.35
N LYS A 272 4.11 15.35 -7.18
CA LYS A 272 4.19 13.89 -7.01
C LYS A 272 2.87 13.28 -7.42
N LEU A 273 2.71 13.10 -8.73
CA LEU A 273 1.54 12.48 -9.31
C LEU A 273 1.65 10.98 -9.03
N ASP A 274 0.92 10.52 -8.01
CA ASP A 274 0.83 9.10 -7.67
C ASP A 274 -0.43 8.51 -8.33
N PRO A 275 -0.30 7.74 -9.44
CA PRO A 275 -1.44 7.20 -10.16
C PRO A 275 -2.23 6.19 -9.32
N HIS A 276 -1.55 5.44 -8.44
CA HIS A 276 -2.19 4.47 -7.54
C HIS A 276 -3.04 5.19 -6.49
N LEU A 277 -2.51 6.25 -5.88
CA LEU A 277 -3.25 7.06 -4.92
C LEU A 277 -4.45 7.76 -5.56
N ARG A 278 -4.26 8.37 -6.75
CA ARG A 278 -5.33 9.02 -7.51
C ARG A 278 -6.46 8.05 -7.83
N GLU A 279 -6.14 6.88 -8.38
CA GLU A 279 -7.16 5.88 -8.69
C GLU A 279 -7.85 5.34 -7.42
N THR A 280 -7.10 5.17 -6.33
CA THR A 280 -7.67 4.80 -5.03
C THR A 280 -8.69 5.84 -4.55
N MET A 281 -8.42 7.13 -4.75
CA MET A 281 -9.37 8.19 -4.40
C MET A 281 -10.64 8.12 -5.27
N PHE A 282 -10.52 7.85 -6.57
CA PHE A 282 -11.68 7.65 -7.43
C PHE A 282 -12.51 6.43 -7.02
N ILE A 283 -11.87 5.33 -6.62
CA ILE A 283 -12.55 4.16 -6.07
C ILE A 283 -13.29 4.53 -4.77
N LEU A 284 -12.69 5.32 -3.88
CA LEU A 284 -13.34 5.77 -2.64
C LEU A 284 -14.57 6.62 -2.94
N HIS A 285 -14.45 7.56 -3.87
CA HIS A 285 -15.56 8.41 -4.29
C HIS A 285 -16.71 7.59 -4.91
N ASP A 286 -16.38 6.60 -5.74
CA ASP A 286 -17.36 5.68 -6.29
C ASP A 286 -18.03 4.83 -5.21
N TYR A 287 -17.27 4.38 -4.22
CA TYR A 287 -17.78 3.61 -3.10
C TYR A 287 -18.74 4.45 -2.23
N ILE A 288 -18.37 5.70 -1.91
CA ILE A 288 -19.25 6.66 -1.22
C ILE A 288 -20.56 6.84 -2.00
N LYS A 289 -20.47 7.04 -3.32
CA LYS A 289 -21.66 7.20 -4.18
C LYS A 289 -22.57 5.97 -4.14
N LEU A 290 -22.01 4.77 -4.19
CA LEU A 290 -22.79 3.53 -4.18
C LEU A 290 -23.51 3.29 -2.84
N LEU A 291 -22.94 3.76 -1.73
CA LEU A 291 -23.52 3.63 -0.39
C LEU A 291 -24.66 4.62 -0.12
N ASP A 292 -24.69 5.77 -0.80
CA ASP A 292 -25.74 6.79 -0.63
C ASP A 292 -26.45 7.12 -1.97
N PRO A 293 -27.36 6.24 -2.44
CA PRO A 293 -28.11 6.48 -3.67
C PRO A 293 -29.08 7.68 -3.58
N LYS A 294 -29.44 8.14 -2.37
CA LYS A 294 -30.36 9.28 -2.19
C LYS A 294 -29.68 10.64 -2.41
N LYS A 295 -28.36 10.76 -2.18
CA LYS A 295 -27.58 11.96 -2.53
C LYS A 295 -27.19 12.07 -4.01
N GLN A 296 -27.34 11.01 -4.81
CA GLN A 296 -27.06 11.07 -6.24
C GLN A 296 -28.09 11.89 -7.03
N ILE A 297 -29.33 12.03 -6.53
CA ILE A 297 -30.39 12.77 -7.22
C ILE A 297 -30.29 14.28 -6.95
N ALA A 298 -29.73 14.70 -5.81
CA ALA A 298 -29.62 16.11 -5.44
C ALA A 298 -28.55 16.89 -6.22
N ALA A 299 -27.61 16.22 -6.90
CA ALA A 299 -26.55 16.86 -7.68
C ALA A 299 -26.94 17.12 -9.15
N LYS A 300 -28.19 16.82 -9.56
CA LYS A 300 -28.64 16.96 -10.94
C LYS A 300 -29.79 17.95 -11.15
N ASP A 301 -30.22 18.64 -10.10
CA ASP A 301 -31.39 19.54 -10.13
C ASP A 301 -31.05 21.01 -9.78
N SER A 302 -29.87 21.48 -10.22
CA SER A 302 -29.60 22.90 -10.38
C SER A 302 -29.59 23.26 -11.87
N GLY A 303 -30.72 23.02 -12.54
CA GLY A 303 -30.95 23.40 -13.93
C GLY A 303 -32.39 23.87 -14.08
N ASP A 304 -32.53 25.19 -14.23
CA ASP A 304 -33.69 25.94 -14.72
C ASP A 304 -35.10 25.51 -14.29
N SER A 305 -35.67 26.29 -13.38
CA SER A 305 -37.11 26.59 -13.43
C SER A 305 -37.37 28.06 -13.04
N ASN A 306 -37.22 28.94 -14.02
CA ASN A 306 -38.22 30.00 -14.22
C ASN A 306 -39.17 29.48 -15.30
N PRO A 307 -40.50 29.55 -15.08
CA PRO A 307 -41.18 30.74 -15.58
C PRO A 307 -42.35 31.24 -14.71
N VAL A 308 -42.49 32.57 -14.68
CA VAL A 308 -43.72 33.36 -14.89
C VAL A 308 -45.06 32.71 -14.51
N GLN A 309 -45.67 33.19 -13.42
CA GLN A 309 -46.89 34.01 -13.43
C GLN A 309 -47.03 34.77 -12.11
#